data_AF-A0A2V9FY72-F1
#
_entry.id   AF-A0A2V9FY72-F1
#
_cell.length_a   1.000
_cell.length_b   1.000
_cell.length_c   1.000
_cell.angle_alpha   90.00
_cell.angle_beta   90.00
_cell.angle_gamma   90.00
#
_symmetry.space_group_name_H-M   'P 1'
#
loop_
_entity.id
_entity.type
_entity.pdbx_description
1 polymer ?
#
loop_
_entity_poly.entity_id
_entity_poly.type
_entity_poly.pdbx_seq_one_letter_code
_entity_poly.pdbx_strand_id
1 'polypeptide(L)'
;MVRAAEFSFGYLNYAHRDDPPLSRKLITLLGVPTLYIQALDDPELAESTRQMFLKAAEPREQAIIPHGNFVSLNDEDKRSYENRVVSFFLVRLPATGKAVR
;
A
#
# COMPACT_ATOMS: atom_id res chain seq x y z
N MET A 1 6.71 -22.86 -15.05
CA MET A 1 5.41 -22.76 -14.34
C MET A 1 4.71 -21.43 -14.55
N VAL A 2 5.43 -20.30 -14.58
CA VAL A 2 4.86 -18.94 -14.72
C VAL A 2 3.95 -18.76 -15.94
N ARG A 3 4.38 -19.18 -17.14
CA ARG A 3 3.58 -19.03 -18.38
C ARG A 3 2.23 -19.75 -18.38
N ALA A 4 2.16 -20.93 -17.76
CA ALA A 4 0.90 -21.68 -17.71
C ALA A 4 -0.08 -21.02 -16.74
N ALA A 5 0.42 -20.49 -15.62
CA ALA A 5 -0.36 -19.70 -14.66
C ALA A 5 -0.84 -18.37 -15.26
N GLU A 6 -0.01 -17.67 -16.02
CA GLU A 6 -0.42 -16.44 -16.73
C GLU A 6 -1.53 -16.72 -17.75
N PHE A 7 -1.39 -17.80 -18.51
CA PHE A 7 -2.39 -18.20 -19.52
C PHE A 7 -3.73 -18.59 -18.88
N SER A 8 -3.71 -19.41 -17.83
CA SER A 8 -4.93 -19.80 -17.12
C SER A 8 -5.55 -18.60 -16.38
N PHE A 9 -4.75 -17.72 -15.79
CA PHE A 9 -5.22 -16.49 -15.19
C PHE A 9 -5.91 -15.58 -16.23
N GLY A 10 -5.31 -15.40 -17.41
CA GLY A 10 -5.90 -14.63 -18.49
C GLY A 10 -7.20 -15.22 -19.01
N TYR A 11 -7.28 -16.55 -19.14
CA TYR A 11 -8.51 -17.25 -19.54
C TYR A 11 -9.63 -17.08 -18.51
N LEU A 12 -9.32 -17.26 -17.22
CA LEU A 12 -10.30 -17.13 -16.13
C LEU A 12 -10.77 -15.69 -15.93
N ASN A 13 -9.90 -14.70 -16.18
CA ASN A 13 -10.21 -13.28 -16.02
C ASN A 13 -10.54 -12.58 -17.36
N TYR A 14 -10.92 -13.32 -18.40
CA TYR A 14 -11.18 -12.76 -19.73
C TYR A 14 -12.23 -11.63 -19.70
N ALA A 15 -13.25 -11.76 -18.83
CA ALA A 15 -14.28 -10.74 -18.65
C ALA A 15 -13.73 -9.39 -18.12
N HIS A 16 -12.57 -9.40 -17.47
CA HIS A 16 -11.92 -8.23 -16.88
C HIS A 16 -10.74 -7.69 -17.71
N ARG A 17 -10.54 -8.20 -18.94
CA ARG A 17 -9.40 -7.82 -19.78
C ARG A 17 -9.38 -6.32 -20.15
N ASP A 18 -10.56 -5.73 -20.25
CA ASP A 18 -10.77 -4.33 -20.64
C ASP A 18 -10.92 -3.42 -19.42
N ASP A 19 -10.85 -3.98 -18.20
CA ASP A 19 -10.93 -3.19 -16.98
C ASP A 19 -9.68 -2.31 -16.84
N PRO A 20 -9.85 -1.01 -16.53
CA PRO A 20 -8.73 -0.14 -16.29
C PRO A 20 -7.88 -0.67 -15.12
N PRO A 21 -6.54 -0.51 -15.18
CA PRO A 21 -5.69 -0.96 -14.08
C PRO A 21 -6.09 -0.24 -12.80
N LEU A 22 -6.05 -0.95 -11.66
CA LEU A 22 -6.44 -0.42 -10.35
C LEU A 22 -5.71 0.89 -10.00
N SER A 23 -4.49 1.05 -10.51
CA SER A 23 -3.68 2.27 -10.36
C SER A 23 -4.36 3.54 -10.89
N ARG A 24 -5.28 3.44 -11.87
CA ARG A 24 -6.08 4.61 -12.31
C ARG A 24 -7.00 5.15 -11.22
N LYS A 25 -7.39 4.33 -10.24
CA LYS A 25 -8.22 4.75 -9.11
C LYS A 25 -7.42 5.50 -8.04
N LEU A 26 -6.08 5.54 -8.11
CA LEU A 26 -5.28 6.27 -7.12
C LEU A 26 -5.61 7.77 -7.08
N ILE A 27 -6.10 8.35 -8.18
CA ILE A 27 -6.55 9.75 -8.20
C ILE A 27 -7.75 10.01 -7.29
N THR A 28 -8.55 9.00 -6.96
CA THR A 28 -9.68 9.16 -6.02
C THR A 28 -9.20 9.31 -4.57
N LEU A 29 -7.91 9.07 -4.30
CA LEU A 29 -7.29 9.31 -3.00
C LEU A 29 -6.76 10.74 -2.84
N LEU A 30 -7.04 11.63 -3.80
CA LEU A 30 -6.63 13.02 -3.72
C LEU A 30 -7.25 13.69 -2.47
N GLY A 31 -6.41 14.32 -1.65
CA GLY A 31 -6.82 14.91 -0.38
C GLY A 31 -6.99 13.92 0.77
N VAL A 32 -6.92 12.60 0.52
CA VAL A 32 -6.97 11.57 1.56
C VAL A 32 -5.55 11.26 2.02
N PRO A 33 -5.20 11.53 3.30
CA PRO A 33 -3.92 11.14 3.83
C PRO A 33 -3.67 9.65 3.66
N THR A 34 -2.56 9.29 3.01
CA THR A 34 -2.23 7.90 2.71
C THR A 34 -0.81 7.57 3.17
N LEU A 35 -0.65 6.52 3.98
CA LEU A 35 0.63 6.00 4.45
C LEU A 35 1.02 4.75 3.64
N TYR A 36 2.15 4.82 2.93
CA TYR A 36 2.76 3.70 2.23
C TYR A 36 3.84 3.06 3.09
N ILE A 37 3.78 1.74 3.28
CA ILE A 37 4.75 0.99 4.09
C ILE A 37 5.57 0.11 3.14
N GLN A 38 6.84 0.45 2.98
CA GLN A 38 7.78 -0.27 2.14
C GLN A 38 8.63 -1.20 3.00
N ALA A 39 8.55 -2.50 2.74
CA ALA A 39 9.41 -3.50 3.36
C ALA A 39 10.71 -3.69 2.56
N LEU A 40 11.86 -3.92 3.21
CA LEU A 40 13.15 -4.09 2.54
C LEU A 40 13.50 -5.57 2.24
N ASP A 41 12.86 -6.51 2.92
CA ASP A 41 13.08 -7.96 2.77
C ASP A 41 12.46 -8.54 1.49
N ASP A 42 11.50 -7.84 0.89
CA ASP A 42 10.90 -8.19 -0.40
C ASP A 42 11.16 -7.06 -1.43
N PRO A 43 12.19 -7.21 -2.30
CA PRO A 43 12.56 -6.18 -3.26
C PRO A 43 11.48 -5.90 -4.32
N GLU A 44 10.68 -6.91 -4.69
CA GLU A 44 9.65 -6.77 -5.72
C GLU A 44 8.44 -5.98 -5.18
N LEU A 45 8.02 -6.32 -3.96
CA LEU A 45 7.01 -5.55 -3.24
C LEU A 45 7.50 -4.15 -2.89
N ALA A 46 8.78 -4.01 -2.53
CA ALA A 46 9.39 -2.72 -2.21
C ALA A 46 9.34 -1.76 -3.40
N GLU A 47 9.75 -2.23 -4.58
CA GLU A 47 9.73 -1.42 -5.79
C GLU A 47 8.29 -1.07 -6.20
N SER A 48 7.38 -2.04 -6.14
CA SER A 48 5.95 -1.80 -6.41
C SER A 48 5.36 -0.73 -5.50
N THR A 49 5.65 -0.80 -4.19
CA THR A 49 5.20 0.18 -3.19
C THR A 49 5.79 1.55 -3.46
N ARG A 50 7.08 1.63 -3.80
CA ARG A 50 7.76 2.88 -4.17
C ARG A 50 7.12 3.52 -5.40
N GLN A 51 6.82 2.73 -6.43
CA GLN A 51 6.16 3.21 -7.64
C GLN A 51 4.75 3.72 -7.36
N MET A 52 4.00 3.09 -6.44
CA MET A 52 2.69 3.61 -6.01
C MET A 52 2.84 4.94 -5.25
N PHE A 53 3.79 5.03 -4.31
CA PHE A 53 4.06 6.27 -3.58
C PHE A 53 4.39 7.43 -4.53
N LEU A 54 5.25 7.22 -5.53
CA LEU A 54 5.62 8.24 -6.52
C LEU A 54 4.43 8.73 -7.37
N LYS A 55 3.43 7.88 -7.61
CA LYS A 55 2.22 8.21 -8.38
C LYS A 55 1.06 8.73 -7.54
N ALA A 56 1.14 8.60 -6.21
CA ALA A 56 0.09 9.00 -5.31
C ALA A 56 -0.08 10.54 -5.25
N ALA A 57 -1.32 10.99 -5.07
CA ALA A 57 -1.60 12.40 -4.81
C ALA A 57 -1.23 12.77 -3.36
N GLU A 58 -0.95 14.04 -3.11
CA GLU A 58 -0.75 14.55 -1.75
C GLU A 58 -2.08 14.58 -0.97
N PRO A 59 -2.08 14.40 0.37
CA PRO A 59 -0.90 14.22 1.24
C PRO A 59 -0.48 12.76 1.41
N ARG A 60 0.72 12.41 0.90
CA ARG A 60 1.27 11.05 0.97
C ARG A 60 2.46 10.98 1.94
N GLU A 61 2.53 9.88 2.67
CA GLU A 61 3.67 9.58 3.55
C GLU A 61 4.22 8.19 3.24
N GLN A 62 5.51 8.00 3.48
CA GLN A 62 6.17 6.72 3.34
C GLN A 62 6.89 6.33 4.63
N ALA A 63 6.81 5.06 5.01
CA ALA A 63 7.63 4.44 6.04
C ALA A 63 8.40 3.27 5.42
N ILE A 64 9.68 3.15 5.74
CA ILE A 64 10.53 2.04 5.31
C ILE A 64 10.76 1.16 6.53
N ILE A 65 10.45 -0.13 6.42
CA ILE A 65 10.63 -1.11 7.49
C ILE A 65 11.57 -2.24 7.04
N PRO A 66 12.35 -2.83 7.95
CA PRO A 66 13.32 -3.87 7.61
C PRO A 66 12.64 -5.13 7.07
N HIS A 67 11.50 -5.54 7.65
CA HIS A 67 10.77 -6.73 7.22
C HIS A 67 9.27 -6.50 7.09
N GLY A 68 8.67 -6.98 6.01
CA GLY A 68 7.24 -6.84 5.73
C GLY A 68 6.38 -7.85 6.47
N ASN A 69 6.95 -9.00 6.83
CA ASN A 69 6.25 -10.02 7.59
C ASN A 69 6.17 -9.63 9.08
N PHE A 70 5.04 -9.04 9.46
CA PHE A 70 4.77 -8.60 10.83
C PHE A 70 4.95 -9.71 11.88
N VAL A 71 4.60 -10.96 11.55
CA VAL A 71 4.68 -12.07 12.50
C VAL A 71 6.13 -12.36 12.90
N SER A 72 7.05 -12.26 11.93
CA SER A 72 8.48 -12.53 12.13
C SER A 72 9.29 -11.34 12.65
N LEU A 73 8.68 -10.17 12.84
CA LEU A 73 9.36 -9.01 13.41
C LEU A 73 9.73 -9.25 14.88
N ASN A 74 10.88 -8.71 15.30
CA ASN A 74 11.21 -8.58 16.71
C ASN A 74 10.28 -7.56 17.39
N ASP A 75 10.26 -7.56 18.72
CA ASP A 75 9.32 -6.72 19.48
C ASP A 75 9.57 -5.22 19.31
N GLU A 76 10.81 -4.81 19.03
CA GLU A 76 11.16 -3.41 18.79
C GLU A 76 10.61 -2.91 17.46
N ASP A 77 10.81 -3.68 16.38
CA ASP A 77 10.31 -3.37 15.05
C ASP A 77 8.78 -3.41 15.01
N LYS A 78 8.15 -4.37 15.73
CA LYS A 78 6.69 -4.41 15.90
C LYS A 78 6.18 -3.13 16.54
N ARG A 79 6.79 -2.71 17.64
CA ARG A 79 6.41 -1.48 18.34
C ARG A 79 6.62 -0.24 17.47
N SER A 80 7.71 -0.20 16.71
CA SER A 80 7.98 0.89 15.75
C SER A 80 6.91 0.97 14.66
N TYR A 81 6.55 -0.18 14.08
CA TYR A 81 5.47 -0.30 13.10
C TYR A 81 4.12 0.16 13.68
N GLU A 82 3.73 -0.37 14.84
CA GLU A 82 2.48 -0.02 15.51
C GLU A 82 2.42 1.47 15.84
N ASN A 83 3.48 2.03 16.42
CA ASN A 83 3.56 3.45 16.72
C ASN A 83 3.43 4.31 15.46
N ARG A 84 4.04 3.91 14.35
CA ARG A 84 3.95 4.64 13.08
C ARG A 84 2.52 4.65 12.55
N VAL A 85 1.85 3.49 12.55
CA VAL A 85 0.46 3.35 12.07
C VAL A 85 -0.50 4.14 12.97
N VAL A 86 -0.40 3.96 14.29
CA VAL A 86 -1.26 4.65 15.26
C VAL A 86 -1.05 6.16 15.20
N SER A 87 0.20 6.63 15.16
CA SER A 87 0.50 8.07 15.11
C SER A 87 -0.03 8.71 13.82
N PHE A 88 0.10 8.01 12.68
CA PHE A 88 -0.45 8.50 11.42
C PHE A 88 -1.97 8.70 11.53
N PHE A 89 -2.68 7.70 12.05
CA PHE A 89 -4.12 7.79 12.24
C PHE A 89 -4.51 8.88 13.24
N LEU A 90 -3.83 9.01 14.38
CA LEU A 90 -4.14 10.04 15.37
C LEU A 90 -3.93 11.47 14.83
N VAL A 91 -2.94 11.68 13.97
CA VAL A 91 -2.66 13.01 13.38
C VAL A 91 -3.61 13.33 12.23
N ARG A 92 -4.03 12.32 11.46
CA ARG A 92 -4.76 12.51 10.20
C ARG A 92 -6.26 12.20 10.28
N LEU A 93 -6.73 11.44 11.28
CA LEU A 93 -8.15 11.22 11.50
C LEU A 93 -8.78 12.39 12.25
N PRO A 94 -9.88 12.95 11.76
CA PRO A 94 -10.63 13.95 12.49
C PRO A 94 -11.27 13.33 13.74
N ALA A 95 -11.13 14.02 14.88
CA ALA A 95 -11.63 13.57 16.19
C ALA A 95 -13.15 13.28 16.24
N THR A 96 -13.91 13.79 15.27
CA THR A 96 -15.37 13.64 15.17
C THR A 96 -15.80 12.59 14.13
N GLY A 97 -14.88 11.85 13.50
CA GLY A 97 -15.17 10.79 12.54
C GLY A 97 -15.75 11.26 11.20
N LYS A 98 -15.93 12.57 10.98
CA LYS A 98 -16.35 13.12 9.69
C LYS A 98 -15.12 13.43 8.84
N ALA A 99 -14.95 12.70 7.75
CA ALA A 99 -13.93 13.00 6.75
C ALA A 99 -14.06 14.46 6.30
N VAL A 100 -12.99 15.24 6.46
CA VAL A 100 -12.89 16.58 5.89
C VAL A 100 -12.79 16.39 4.39
N ARG A 101 -13.87 16.71 3.66
CA ARG A 101 -13.92 16.70 2.20
C ARG A 101 -13.46 18.04 1.66
#